data_AF-Q933Y8-F1
#
_entry.id   AF-Q933Y8-F1
#
_cell.length_a   1.000
_cell.length_b   1.000
_cell.length_c   1.000
_cell.angle_alpha   90.00
_cell.angle_beta   90.00
_cell.angle_gamma   90.00
#
_symmetry.space_group_name_H-M   'P 1'
#
loop_
_entity.id
_entity.type
_entity.pdbx_description
1 polymer ?
#
loop_
_entity_poly.entity_id
_entity_poly.type
_entity_poly.pdbx_seq_one_letter_code
_entity_poly.pdbx_strand_id
1 'polypeptide(L)'
;MKYIKLLPTVFFIFLFSYHAKAANYCSLLWANNSLPRASLNASLDGDYIGIFPMSLQAGGVSSVIKGYQENMNSFVTLDGIYRYWIQYPEEWQTSSQGLRYRIRSDLDAAGVQSPGVKTVVTPTNTYKWENTYGCRSVGETYDFGSATISGIKVEIDRSNAWPGVYYLNLPIKVAYEENKGNYSGQNGNGWQEYANAIKSFSPVNSDNVSITINSKCDIGEKVLNVNMGDSITPDMAKNGVEKKFNVSLSCNSLAKVSLSLKGTDIIDGINNKTRCGSGSCTLNFDNGGYSKVIDVNKGLYTVPITILFQDRNAVSGNFNGSAILSISIL
;
A
#
# COMPACT_ATOMS: atom_id res chain seq x y z
N MET A 1 11.68 74.75 -62.75
CA MET A 1 11.98 73.36 -63.16
C MET A 1 13.33 72.95 -62.59
N LYS A 2 13.33 72.13 -61.54
CA LYS A 2 14.53 71.42 -61.03
C LYS A 2 14.11 69.96 -60.89
N TYR A 3 14.71 69.10 -61.70
CA TYR A 3 14.40 67.68 -61.79
C TYR A 3 15.04 66.92 -60.62
N ILE A 4 14.20 66.20 -59.87
CA ILE A 4 14.60 65.26 -58.82
C ILE A 4 15.03 63.96 -59.50
N LYS A 5 16.30 63.57 -59.34
CA LYS A 5 16.81 62.25 -59.75
C LYS A 5 16.46 61.24 -58.64
N LEU A 6 15.48 60.40 -58.89
CA LEU A 6 15.26 59.15 -58.15
C LEU A 6 16.37 58.15 -58.52
N LEU A 7 17.18 57.77 -57.54
CA LEU A 7 18.05 56.59 -57.64
C LEU A 7 17.21 55.33 -57.34
N PRO A 8 17.32 54.24 -58.10
CA PRO A 8 16.65 53.00 -57.79
C PRO A 8 17.43 52.27 -56.69
N THR A 9 16.81 52.13 -55.52
CA THR A 9 17.29 51.28 -54.43
C THR A 9 17.18 49.82 -54.88
N VAL A 10 18.29 49.21 -55.28
CA VAL A 10 18.37 47.77 -55.57
C VAL A 10 18.27 47.02 -54.25
N PHE A 11 17.10 46.44 -53.97
CA PHE A 11 16.86 45.57 -52.82
C PHE A 11 17.44 44.19 -53.14
N PHE A 12 18.68 43.92 -52.71
CA PHE A 12 19.28 42.60 -52.77
C PHE A 12 18.61 41.70 -51.72
N ILE A 13 17.60 40.94 -52.13
CA ILE A 13 17.11 39.80 -51.33
C ILE A 13 18.18 38.71 -51.44
N PHE A 14 19.08 38.65 -50.47
CA PHE A 14 19.86 37.45 -50.21
C PHE A 14 18.89 36.37 -49.73
N LEU A 15 18.34 35.59 -50.66
CA LEU A 15 17.79 34.26 -50.39
C LEU A 15 18.97 33.38 -49.95
N PHE A 16 19.33 33.46 -48.68
CA PHE A 16 20.04 32.36 -48.04
C PHE A 16 19.08 31.18 -48.06
N SER A 17 19.21 30.33 -49.07
CA SER A 17 18.71 28.96 -49.04
C SER A 17 19.49 28.23 -47.95
N TYR A 18 19.18 28.52 -46.69
CA TYR A 18 19.40 27.56 -45.61
C TYR A 18 18.62 26.34 -46.05
N HIS A 19 19.34 25.36 -46.62
CA HIS A 19 18.87 24.01 -46.66
C HIS A 19 18.76 23.61 -45.20
N ALA A 20 17.60 23.88 -44.59
CA ALA A 20 17.22 23.28 -43.34
C ALA A 20 17.36 21.78 -43.58
N LYS A 21 18.42 21.18 -43.03
CA LYS A 21 18.56 19.73 -43.07
C LYS A 21 17.27 19.17 -42.52
N ALA A 22 16.60 18.35 -43.32
CA ALA A 22 15.37 17.71 -42.90
C ALA A 22 15.63 17.04 -41.53
N ALA A 23 14.81 17.36 -40.54
CA ALA A 23 15.03 16.86 -39.20
C ALA A 23 14.77 15.35 -39.19
N ASN A 24 15.66 14.60 -38.56
CA ASN A 24 15.52 13.14 -38.48
C ASN A 24 14.94 12.80 -37.11
N TYR A 25 13.87 12.00 -37.10
CA TYR A 25 13.16 11.64 -35.88
C TYR A 25 12.90 10.14 -35.82
N CYS A 26 13.02 9.59 -34.62
CA CYS A 26 12.54 8.24 -34.30
C CYS A 26 12.03 8.24 -32.85
N SER A 27 10.70 8.26 -32.69
CA SER A 27 10.02 8.27 -31.40
C SER A 27 9.33 6.93 -31.19
N LEU A 28 9.81 6.14 -30.24
CA LEU A 28 9.35 4.78 -29.96
C LEU A 28 8.84 4.63 -28.53
N LEU A 29 7.73 3.90 -28.39
CA LEU A 29 7.24 3.39 -27.13
C LEU A 29 7.38 1.88 -27.12
N TRP A 30 8.09 1.40 -26.10
CA TRP A 30 8.40 0.01 -25.88
C TRP A 30 7.58 -0.55 -24.73
N ALA A 31 6.94 -1.70 -24.95
CA ALA A 31 6.33 -2.50 -23.90
C ALA A 31 7.25 -3.66 -23.52
N ASN A 32 7.49 -3.86 -22.24
CA ASN A 32 8.26 -5.01 -21.77
C ASN A 32 7.48 -6.30 -22.06
N ASN A 33 8.11 -7.24 -22.78
CA ASN A 33 7.53 -8.57 -23.04
C ASN A 33 7.55 -9.42 -21.77
N SER A 34 8.60 -9.26 -20.95
CA SER A 34 8.63 -9.74 -19.58
C SER A 34 7.99 -8.70 -18.68
N LEU A 35 6.96 -9.06 -17.91
CA LEU A 35 6.26 -8.10 -17.06
C LEU A 35 7.25 -7.41 -16.11
N PRO A 36 7.26 -6.07 -16.05
CA PRO A 36 8.00 -5.34 -15.03
C PRO A 36 7.57 -5.84 -13.64
N ARG A 37 8.45 -5.77 -12.64
CA ARG A 37 8.19 -6.31 -11.31
C ARG A 37 8.09 -5.20 -10.28
N ALA A 38 7.02 -5.21 -9.50
CA ALA A 38 6.88 -4.41 -8.30
C ALA A 38 7.40 -5.18 -7.09
N SER A 39 8.06 -4.48 -6.17
CA SER A 39 8.50 -5.05 -4.90
C SER A 39 8.28 -4.08 -3.76
N LEU A 40 7.58 -4.55 -2.73
CA LEU A 40 7.32 -3.83 -1.49
C LEU A 40 7.00 -4.87 -0.40
N ASN A 41 7.70 -4.78 0.73
CA ASN A 41 7.33 -5.50 1.94
C ASN A 41 7.36 -4.50 3.08
N ALA A 42 6.19 -4.22 3.65
CA ALA A 42 6.05 -3.22 4.71
C ALA A 42 5.08 -3.69 5.80
N SER A 43 5.24 -3.12 6.99
CA SER A 43 4.32 -3.31 8.11
C SER A 43 3.69 -1.99 8.53
N LEU A 44 2.41 -2.03 8.91
CA LEU A 44 1.68 -0.89 9.41
C LEU A 44 1.15 -1.18 10.82
N ASP A 45 1.50 -0.31 11.75
CA ASP A 45 1.16 -0.38 13.17
C ASP A 45 0.43 0.90 13.59
N GLY A 46 -0.75 0.80 14.22
CA GLY A 46 -1.40 1.92 14.92
C GLY A 46 -1.95 3.08 14.08
N ASP A 47 -1.38 3.37 12.91
CA ASP A 47 -1.79 4.47 12.04
C ASP A 47 -2.84 4.05 11.01
N TYR A 48 -3.86 4.86 10.79
CA TYR A 48 -4.91 4.57 9.81
C TYR A 48 -4.42 4.57 8.36
N ILE A 49 -3.48 5.47 8.05
CA ILE A 49 -2.93 5.65 6.73
C ILE A 49 -1.43 5.41 6.78
N GLY A 50 -0.94 4.50 5.93
CA GLY A 50 0.49 4.29 5.71
C GLY A 50 0.85 4.58 4.26
N ILE A 51 1.95 5.29 4.02
CA ILE A 51 2.46 5.55 2.66
C ILE A 51 3.83 4.90 2.54
N PHE A 52 3.94 3.95 1.61
CA PHE A 52 5.13 3.14 1.46
C PHE A 52 5.75 3.32 0.07
N PRO A 53 7.03 3.69 -0.03
CA PRO A 53 7.72 3.74 -1.32
C PRO A 53 7.87 2.32 -1.88
N MET A 54 7.69 2.18 -3.18
CA MET A 54 7.83 0.93 -3.90
C MET A 54 8.91 1.05 -4.98
N SER A 55 9.62 -0.05 -5.21
CA SER A 55 10.54 -0.19 -6.34
C SER A 55 9.84 -0.89 -7.50
N LEU A 56 9.99 -0.34 -8.71
CA LEU A 56 9.59 -0.99 -9.96
C LEU A 56 10.84 -1.39 -10.76
N GLN A 57 10.99 -2.67 -11.04
CA GLN A 57 12.03 -3.20 -11.92
C GLN A 57 11.48 -3.28 -13.34
N ALA A 58 12.13 -2.59 -14.28
CA ALA A 58 11.80 -2.58 -15.70
C ALA A 58 13.02 -2.97 -16.54
N GLY A 59 12.83 -3.12 -17.85
CA GLY A 59 13.86 -3.56 -18.80
C GLY A 59 13.62 -4.99 -19.32
N GLY A 60 14.66 -5.58 -19.89
CA GLY A 60 14.58 -6.85 -20.60
C GLY A 60 13.97 -6.73 -22.00
N VAL A 61 13.68 -7.87 -22.60
CA VAL A 61 13.07 -7.98 -23.93
C VAL A 61 11.77 -7.20 -23.97
N SER A 62 11.70 -6.23 -24.89
CA SER A 62 10.58 -5.32 -25.08
C SER A 62 10.24 -5.19 -26.55
N SER A 63 8.99 -4.94 -26.88
CA SER A 63 8.51 -4.74 -28.27
C SER A 63 8.03 -3.31 -28.50
N VAL A 64 8.26 -2.78 -29.70
CA VAL A 64 7.68 -1.50 -30.10
C VAL A 64 6.17 -1.65 -30.23
N ILE A 65 5.40 -0.84 -29.49
CA ILE A 65 3.93 -0.81 -29.61
C ILE A 65 3.45 0.43 -30.37
N LYS A 66 4.21 1.52 -30.28
CA LYS A 66 3.91 2.75 -31.00
C LYS A 66 5.19 3.40 -31.46
N GLY A 67 5.19 3.89 -32.70
CA GLY A 67 6.36 4.50 -33.31
C GLY A 67 6.00 5.66 -34.22
N TYR A 68 6.90 6.62 -34.35
CA TYR A 68 6.90 7.63 -35.40
C TYR A 68 8.33 7.76 -35.93
N GLN A 69 8.48 7.89 -37.25
CA GLN A 69 9.77 8.11 -37.89
C GLN A 69 9.68 9.17 -38.98
N GLU A 70 10.75 9.94 -39.12
CA GLU A 70 10.91 10.93 -40.17
C GLU A 70 12.36 10.96 -40.65
N ASN A 71 12.60 10.94 -41.95
CA ASN A 71 13.92 11.08 -42.58
C ASN A 71 15.02 10.10 -42.09
N MET A 72 14.62 8.90 -41.62
CA MET A 72 15.53 7.84 -41.13
C MET A 72 16.03 6.88 -42.23
N ASN A 73 16.11 7.33 -43.49
CA ASN A 73 16.44 6.51 -44.67
C ASN A 73 17.95 6.35 -44.93
N SER A 74 18.80 6.86 -44.04
CA SER A 74 20.26 6.74 -44.10
C SER A 74 20.83 6.60 -42.69
N PHE A 75 22.13 6.31 -42.58
CA PHE A 75 22.80 6.30 -41.28
C PHE A 75 22.90 7.72 -40.74
N VAL A 76 22.29 7.94 -39.58
CA VAL A 76 22.22 9.24 -38.91
C VAL A 76 22.72 9.13 -37.47
N THR A 77 23.26 10.23 -36.97
CA THR A 77 23.57 10.39 -35.55
C THR A 77 22.58 11.38 -34.97
N LEU A 78 21.90 10.99 -33.88
CA LEU A 78 20.83 11.78 -33.28
C LEU A 78 21.03 11.90 -31.78
N ASP A 79 20.91 13.13 -31.28
CA ASP A 79 20.68 13.39 -29.87
C ASP A 79 19.19 13.32 -29.57
N GLY A 80 18.84 12.92 -28.37
CA GLY A 80 17.45 12.83 -27.95
C GLY A 80 17.36 12.43 -26.49
N ILE A 81 16.21 11.88 -26.14
CA ILE A 81 15.91 11.52 -24.76
C ILE A 81 15.35 10.11 -24.62
N TYR A 82 15.50 9.56 -23.43
CA TYR A 82 14.76 8.38 -23.02
C TYR A 82 14.27 8.53 -21.57
N ARG A 83 13.17 7.84 -21.26
CA ARG A 83 12.54 7.81 -19.93
C ARG A 83 11.51 6.70 -19.83
N TYR A 84 11.02 6.44 -18.63
CA TYR A 84 9.91 5.53 -18.39
C TYR A 84 8.60 6.29 -18.22
N TRP A 85 7.53 5.69 -18.73
CA TRP A 85 6.15 6.10 -18.52
C TRP A 85 5.49 5.10 -17.59
N ILE A 86 4.79 5.60 -16.57
CA ILE A 86 4.07 4.78 -15.61
C ILE A 86 2.61 5.21 -15.58
N GLN A 87 1.70 4.25 -15.72
CA GLN A 87 0.26 4.50 -15.70
C GLN A 87 -0.42 3.68 -14.61
N TYR A 88 -1.34 4.31 -13.86
CA TYR A 88 -2.06 3.68 -12.76
C TYR A 88 -3.40 4.38 -12.47
N PRO A 89 -4.38 3.71 -11.82
CA PRO A 89 -5.59 4.37 -11.34
C PRO A 89 -5.28 5.21 -10.08
N GLU A 90 -5.79 6.44 -10.03
CA GLU A 90 -5.57 7.36 -8.89
C GLU A 90 -6.53 7.10 -7.71
N GLU A 91 -7.66 6.44 -8.01
CA GLU A 91 -8.71 6.14 -7.06
C GLU A 91 -8.34 5.03 -6.08
N TRP A 92 -9.01 5.03 -4.92
CA TRP A 92 -8.95 3.93 -3.97
C TRP A 92 -9.42 2.62 -4.59
N GLN A 93 -8.61 1.59 -4.38
CA GLN A 93 -8.84 0.21 -4.73
C GLN A 93 -9.02 -0.62 -3.46
N THR A 94 -9.62 -1.80 -3.60
CA THR A 94 -9.72 -2.79 -2.53
C THR A 94 -9.09 -4.09 -3.02
N SER A 95 -8.14 -4.64 -2.27
CA SER A 95 -7.54 -5.93 -2.59
C SER A 95 -8.56 -7.06 -2.48
N SER A 96 -8.27 -8.22 -3.07
CA SER A 96 -9.10 -9.43 -2.91
C SER A 96 -9.27 -9.86 -1.45
N GLN A 97 -8.34 -9.47 -0.58
CA GLN A 97 -8.36 -9.72 0.87
C GLN A 97 -9.04 -8.59 1.66
N GLY A 98 -9.56 -7.54 1.01
CA GLY A 98 -10.30 -6.46 1.65
C GLY A 98 -9.48 -5.26 2.13
N LEU A 99 -8.17 -5.21 1.87
CA LEU A 99 -7.33 -4.06 2.23
C LEU A 99 -7.50 -2.93 1.22
N ARG A 100 -7.79 -1.72 1.71
CA ARG A 100 -7.92 -0.53 0.86
C ARG A 100 -6.56 0.08 0.58
N TYR A 101 -6.29 0.39 -0.68
CA TYR A 101 -5.04 0.99 -1.11
C TYR A 101 -5.24 1.94 -2.30
N ARG A 102 -4.30 2.85 -2.54
CA ARG A 102 -4.20 3.62 -3.79
C ARG A 102 -2.74 3.86 -4.15
N ILE A 103 -2.50 4.17 -5.42
CA ILE A 103 -1.16 4.42 -5.94
C ILE A 103 -0.91 5.91 -5.96
N ARG A 104 0.27 6.32 -5.48
CA ARG A 104 0.76 7.69 -5.43
C ARG A 104 2.10 7.78 -6.15
N SER A 105 2.46 8.98 -6.58
CA SER A 105 3.72 9.21 -7.27
C SER A 105 4.27 10.60 -6.93
N ASP A 106 5.58 10.69 -6.77
CA ASP A 106 6.33 11.95 -6.72
C ASP A 106 6.87 12.36 -8.11
N LEU A 107 6.67 11.51 -9.13
CA LEU A 107 7.09 11.76 -10.50
C LEU A 107 6.18 12.77 -11.20
N ASP A 108 6.74 13.46 -12.19
CA ASP A 108 6.03 14.46 -12.98
C ASP A 108 4.88 13.83 -13.78
N ALA A 109 3.77 14.56 -13.84
CA ALA A 109 2.67 14.19 -14.73
C ALA A 109 3.16 14.21 -16.18
N ALA A 110 2.84 13.17 -16.94
CA ALA A 110 3.09 13.16 -18.37
C ALA A 110 2.34 14.32 -19.05
N GLY A 111 2.98 14.94 -20.06
CA GLY A 111 2.37 16.04 -20.83
C GLY A 111 1.09 15.66 -21.57
N VAL A 112 0.82 14.35 -21.71
CA VAL A 112 -0.45 13.80 -22.18
C VAL A 112 -1.00 12.80 -21.17
N GLN A 113 -2.33 12.82 -21.01
CA GLN A 113 -3.05 11.95 -20.08
C GLN A 113 -4.08 11.13 -20.84
N SER A 114 -4.52 10.03 -20.23
CA SER A 114 -5.61 9.22 -20.74
C SER A 114 -6.77 9.19 -19.74
N PRO A 115 -8.04 9.27 -20.17
CA PRO A 115 -9.17 9.30 -19.24
C PRO A 115 -9.21 8.10 -18.30
N GLY A 116 -9.49 8.33 -17.01
CA GLY A 116 -9.66 7.29 -15.99
C GLY A 116 -8.37 6.72 -15.39
N VAL A 117 -7.20 7.22 -15.80
CA VAL A 117 -5.89 6.79 -15.27
C VAL A 117 -4.95 7.98 -15.16
N LYS A 118 -4.04 7.94 -14.19
CA LYS A 118 -2.93 8.88 -14.08
C LYS A 118 -1.73 8.32 -14.83
N THR A 119 -1.07 9.17 -15.62
CA THR A 119 0.19 8.83 -16.30
C THR A 119 1.28 9.78 -15.84
N VAL A 120 2.39 9.22 -15.34
CA VAL A 120 3.57 9.96 -14.89
C VAL A 120 4.80 9.49 -15.65
N VAL A 121 5.86 10.29 -15.63
CA VAL A 121 7.12 9.99 -16.32
C VAL A 121 8.31 10.15 -15.40
N THR A 122 9.33 9.33 -15.58
CA THR A 122 10.62 9.55 -14.91
C THR A 122 11.31 10.80 -15.47
N PRO A 123 12.28 11.36 -14.75
CA PRO A 123 13.14 12.40 -15.30
C PRO A 123 13.74 12.00 -16.64
N THR A 124 13.90 13.00 -17.50
CA THR A 124 14.45 12.85 -18.84
C THR A 124 15.94 12.56 -18.78
N ASN A 125 16.37 11.49 -19.45
CA ASN A 125 17.79 11.22 -19.67
C ASN A 125 18.15 11.57 -21.11
N THR A 126 19.27 12.26 -21.32
CA THR A 126 19.77 12.56 -22.66
C THR A 126 20.63 11.42 -23.17
N TYR A 127 20.54 11.13 -24.46
CA TYR A 127 21.35 10.10 -25.09
C TYR A 127 21.63 10.44 -26.56
N LYS A 128 22.79 9.97 -27.03
CA LYS A 128 23.23 10.12 -28.42
C LYS A 128 23.27 8.76 -29.09
N TRP A 129 22.39 8.54 -30.06
CA TRP A 129 22.40 7.34 -30.89
C TRP A 129 23.31 7.59 -32.10
N GLU A 130 24.48 6.95 -32.11
CA GLU A 130 25.43 7.04 -33.20
C GLU A 130 25.14 6.00 -34.28
N ASN A 131 25.35 6.37 -35.54
CA ASN A 131 25.24 5.47 -36.69
C ASN A 131 23.93 4.66 -36.72
N THR A 132 22.80 5.29 -36.40
CA THR A 132 21.48 4.66 -36.40
C THR A 132 20.90 4.67 -37.80
N TYR A 133 20.39 3.53 -38.25
CA TYR A 133 19.70 3.39 -39.52
C TYR A 133 18.26 2.93 -39.29
N GLY A 134 17.30 3.66 -39.87
CA GLY A 134 15.89 3.36 -39.71
C GLY A 134 15.37 3.61 -38.28
N CYS A 135 14.06 3.38 -38.12
CA CYS A 135 13.40 3.31 -36.84
C CYS A 135 12.76 1.93 -36.69
N ARG A 136 12.78 1.37 -35.47
CA ARG A 136 12.23 0.04 -35.23
C ARG A 136 10.72 0.04 -35.52
N SER A 137 10.28 -0.97 -36.27
CA SER A 137 8.87 -1.12 -36.64
C SER A 137 8.05 -1.66 -35.46
N VAL A 138 6.74 -1.38 -35.45
CA VAL A 138 5.82 -1.96 -34.46
C VAL A 138 5.93 -3.49 -34.49
N GLY A 139 6.06 -4.10 -33.32
CA GLY A 139 6.27 -5.54 -33.13
C GLY A 139 7.73 -5.98 -33.10
N GLU A 140 8.68 -5.16 -33.54
CA GLU A 140 10.10 -5.49 -33.39
C GLU A 140 10.55 -5.41 -31.94
N THR A 141 11.53 -6.25 -31.58
CA THR A 141 12.01 -6.41 -30.21
C THR A 141 13.41 -5.85 -29.99
N TYR A 142 13.67 -5.46 -28.74
CA TYR A 142 14.99 -5.09 -28.24
C TYR A 142 15.14 -5.53 -26.78
N ASP A 143 16.34 -5.94 -26.38
CA ASP A 143 16.64 -6.33 -25.01
C ASP A 143 17.30 -5.17 -24.25
N PHE A 144 16.51 -4.51 -23.39
CA PHE A 144 17.00 -3.40 -22.56
C PHE A 144 17.68 -3.92 -21.30
N GLY A 145 18.72 -3.23 -20.86
CA GLY A 145 19.28 -3.44 -19.52
C GLY A 145 18.21 -3.28 -18.42
N SER A 146 18.40 -3.95 -17.30
CA SER A 146 17.50 -3.79 -16.15
C SER A 146 17.64 -2.40 -15.55
N ALA A 147 16.50 -1.80 -15.18
CA ALA A 147 16.43 -0.50 -14.53
C ALA A 147 15.50 -0.56 -13.32
N THR A 148 15.90 0.13 -12.25
CA THR A 148 15.06 0.35 -11.07
C THR A 148 14.45 1.74 -11.13
N ILE A 149 13.12 1.81 -11.13
CA ILE A 149 12.34 3.04 -11.12
C ILE A 149 11.84 3.28 -9.70
N SER A 150 12.13 4.48 -9.18
CA SER A 150 11.66 4.97 -7.89
C SER A 150 10.63 6.09 -8.07
N GLY A 151 10.01 6.53 -6.97
CA GLY A 151 9.04 7.63 -6.97
C GLY A 151 7.58 7.19 -7.05
N ILE A 152 7.30 5.88 -7.11
CA ILE A 152 5.96 5.32 -6.93
C ILE A 152 5.79 4.88 -5.48
N LYS A 153 4.60 5.12 -4.94
CA LYS A 153 4.23 4.81 -3.56
C LYS A 153 2.89 4.09 -3.53
N VAL A 154 2.71 3.22 -2.55
CA VAL A 154 1.41 2.63 -2.21
C VAL A 154 0.93 3.26 -0.90
N GLU A 155 -0.24 3.89 -0.95
CA GLU A 155 -0.92 4.40 0.22
C GLU A 155 -1.98 3.40 0.67
N ILE A 156 -1.96 3.03 1.94
CA ILE A 156 -2.82 2.01 2.56
C ILE A 156 -3.78 2.69 3.52
N ASP A 157 -5.06 2.34 3.44
CA ASP A 157 -6.06 2.65 4.45
C ASP A 157 -6.42 1.36 5.20
N ARG A 158 -5.97 1.27 6.46
CA ARG A 158 -6.17 0.09 7.30
C ARG A 158 -7.35 0.18 8.25
N SER A 159 -8.21 1.20 8.12
CA SER A 159 -9.28 1.49 9.09
C SER A 159 -10.18 0.28 9.40
N ASN A 160 -10.42 -0.57 8.39
CA ASN A 160 -11.26 -1.76 8.49
C ASN A 160 -10.48 -3.06 8.20
N ALA A 161 -9.15 -3.02 8.23
CA ALA A 161 -8.32 -4.19 7.97
C ALA A 161 -8.08 -4.99 9.26
N TRP A 162 -8.22 -6.31 9.19
CA TRP A 162 -7.80 -7.24 10.24
C TRP A 162 -6.27 -7.38 10.24
N PRO A 163 -5.65 -7.73 11.38
CA PRO A 163 -4.24 -8.06 11.38
C PRO A 163 -3.97 -9.29 10.50
N GLY A 164 -2.83 -9.28 9.82
CA GLY A 164 -2.44 -10.30 8.86
C GLY A 164 -1.61 -9.77 7.70
N VAL A 165 -1.25 -10.67 6.78
CA VAL A 165 -0.46 -10.35 5.58
C VAL A 165 -1.38 -10.23 4.37
N TYR A 166 -1.31 -9.08 3.72
CA TYR A 166 -2.08 -8.74 2.53
C TYR A 166 -1.16 -8.67 1.31
N TYR A 167 -1.53 -9.35 0.24
CA TYR A 167 -0.86 -9.29 -1.05
C TYR A 167 -1.64 -8.37 -1.98
N LEU A 168 -0.95 -7.45 -2.64
CA LEU A 168 -1.59 -6.43 -3.48
C LEU A 168 -1.32 -6.67 -4.95
N ASN A 169 -2.38 -6.86 -5.73
CA ASN A 169 -2.31 -6.87 -7.19
C ASN A 169 -2.35 -5.44 -7.70
N LEU A 170 -1.19 -4.89 -8.11
CA LEU A 170 -1.08 -3.49 -8.48
C LEU A 170 -1.39 -3.29 -9.98
N PRO A 171 -2.43 -2.49 -10.34
CA PRO A 171 -2.77 -2.17 -11.74
C PRO A 171 -1.85 -1.10 -12.33
N ILE A 172 -0.53 -1.24 -12.14
CA ILE A 172 0.49 -0.33 -12.65
C ILE A 172 0.99 -0.85 -13.99
N LYS A 173 1.18 0.03 -14.96
CA LYS A 173 1.74 -0.29 -16.28
C LYS A 173 2.97 0.55 -16.51
N VAL A 174 4.00 -0.05 -17.10
CA VAL A 174 5.27 0.63 -17.38
C VAL A 174 5.62 0.48 -18.85
N ALA A 175 6.14 1.53 -19.44
CA ALA A 175 6.63 1.56 -20.80
C ALA A 175 7.92 2.38 -20.89
N TYR A 176 8.75 2.11 -21.89
CA TYR A 176 10.00 2.83 -22.11
C TYR A 176 9.89 3.68 -23.38
N GLU A 177 10.25 4.96 -23.29
CA GLU A 177 10.31 5.89 -24.41
C GLU A 177 11.75 6.02 -24.91
N GLU A 178 11.94 5.92 -26.23
CA GLU A 178 13.08 6.51 -26.91
C GLU A 178 12.56 7.63 -27.82
N ASN A 179 12.98 8.87 -27.61
CA ASN A 179 12.65 10.00 -28.48
C ASN A 179 13.95 10.54 -29.10
N LYS A 180 14.35 9.92 -30.20
CA LYS A 180 15.58 10.23 -30.96
C LYS A 180 15.27 11.41 -31.88
N GLY A 181 16.07 12.47 -31.76
CA GLY A 181 15.85 13.74 -32.46
C GLY A 181 14.94 14.72 -31.72
N ASN A 182 14.44 14.40 -30.52
CA ASN A 182 13.53 15.27 -29.74
C ASN A 182 12.26 15.69 -30.51
N TYR A 183 11.60 14.71 -31.14
CA TYR A 183 10.35 14.94 -31.84
C TYR A 183 9.31 15.54 -30.90
N SER A 184 8.78 16.70 -31.27
CA SER A 184 7.87 17.51 -30.46
C SER A 184 6.41 17.09 -30.57
N GLY A 185 6.08 16.13 -31.44
CA GLY A 185 4.72 15.64 -31.64
C GLY A 185 3.84 16.50 -32.55
N GLN A 186 4.39 17.54 -33.18
CA GLN A 186 3.60 18.53 -33.96
C GLN A 186 2.74 17.91 -35.08
N ASN A 187 3.13 16.76 -35.64
CA ASN A 187 2.38 16.07 -36.71
C ASN A 187 1.55 14.89 -36.19
N GLY A 188 1.25 14.83 -34.89
CA GLY A 188 0.64 13.67 -34.24
C GLY A 188 1.61 12.48 -34.17
N ASN A 189 1.14 11.33 -33.69
CA ASN A 189 1.95 10.14 -33.42
C ASN A 189 3.11 10.39 -32.42
N GLY A 190 3.89 9.35 -32.12
CA GLY A 190 4.95 9.44 -31.11
C GLY A 190 4.40 9.70 -29.70
N TRP A 191 5.12 10.47 -28.89
CA TRP A 191 4.86 10.59 -27.45
C TRP A 191 3.47 11.12 -27.08
N GLN A 192 2.84 11.88 -27.97
CA GLN A 192 1.48 12.39 -27.75
C GLN A 192 0.42 11.28 -27.66
N GLU A 193 0.70 10.10 -28.21
CA GLU A 193 -0.23 8.96 -28.19
C GLU A 193 0.12 7.91 -27.14
N TYR A 194 1.25 8.05 -26.45
CA TYR A 194 1.78 7.01 -25.56
C TYR A 194 0.88 6.75 -24.35
N ALA A 195 0.33 7.80 -23.73
CA ALA A 195 -0.60 7.63 -22.60
C ALA A 195 -1.82 6.77 -22.97
N ASN A 196 -2.35 6.91 -24.19
CA ASN A 196 -3.45 6.07 -24.67
C ASN A 196 -2.98 4.66 -25.03
N ALA A 197 -1.80 4.52 -25.65
CA ALA A 197 -1.24 3.21 -26.01
C ALA A 197 -0.97 2.32 -24.79
N ILE A 198 -0.49 2.89 -23.68
CA ILE A 198 -0.17 2.14 -22.45
C ILE A 198 -1.40 1.47 -21.84
N LYS A 199 -2.63 1.96 -22.12
CA LYS A 199 -3.86 1.37 -21.59
C LYS A 199 -4.05 -0.10 -21.94
N SER A 200 -3.53 -0.57 -23.07
CA SER A 200 -3.64 -1.98 -23.46
C SER A 200 -2.59 -2.87 -22.79
N PHE A 201 -1.62 -2.31 -22.09
CA PHE A 201 -0.50 -3.09 -21.56
C PHE A 201 -0.96 -3.92 -20.37
N SER A 202 -0.30 -5.07 -20.18
CA SER A 202 -0.48 -5.86 -18.97
C SER A 202 0.10 -5.11 -17.77
N PRO A 203 -0.55 -5.20 -16.60
CA PRO A 203 0.02 -4.67 -15.36
C PRO A 203 1.35 -5.35 -14.99
N VAL A 204 2.14 -4.68 -14.17
CA VAL A 204 3.35 -5.22 -13.57
C VAL A 204 3.04 -6.47 -12.75
N ASN A 205 3.99 -7.40 -12.70
CA ASN A 205 3.95 -8.48 -11.73
C ASN A 205 4.11 -7.88 -10.32
N SER A 206 3.20 -8.21 -9.41
CA SER A 206 3.15 -7.68 -8.04
C SER A 206 3.16 -8.79 -6.98
N ASP A 207 3.66 -9.98 -7.32
CA ASP A 207 3.70 -11.14 -6.41
C ASP A 207 4.54 -10.87 -5.15
N ASN A 208 5.50 -9.93 -5.23
CA ASN A 208 6.36 -9.49 -4.13
C ASN A 208 5.90 -8.18 -3.48
N VAL A 209 4.61 -7.86 -3.57
CA VAL A 209 4.01 -6.69 -2.90
C VAL A 209 3.13 -7.18 -1.76
N SER A 210 3.64 -7.06 -0.54
CA SER A 210 2.93 -7.42 0.68
C SER A 210 2.91 -6.30 1.72
N ILE A 211 1.78 -6.20 2.43
CA ILE A 211 1.57 -5.32 3.57
C ILE A 211 1.16 -6.15 4.77
N THR A 212 1.91 -6.07 5.85
CA THR A 212 1.57 -6.68 7.13
C THR A 212 0.83 -5.68 8.00
N ILE A 213 -0.39 -5.99 8.39
CA ILE A 213 -1.19 -5.19 9.32
C ILE A 213 -1.01 -5.78 10.72
N ASN A 214 -0.51 -4.98 11.66
CA ASN A 214 -0.35 -5.39 13.06
C ASN A 214 -1.35 -4.66 13.96
N SER A 215 -1.94 -5.40 14.90
CA SER A 215 -2.87 -4.82 15.90
C SER A 215 -2.23 -4.81 17.28
N LYS A 216 -2.49 -3.74 18.04
CA LYS A 216 -2.03 -3.61 19.43
C LYS A 216 -3.23 -3.32 20.31
N CYS A 217 -3.30 -4.02 21.43
CA CYS A 217 -4.32 -3.87 22.45
C CYS A 217 -3.66 -3.71 23.81
N ASP A 218 -4.07 -2.70 24.55
CA ASP A 218 -3.61 -2.40 25.90
C ASP A 218 -4.71 -2.71 26.91
N ILE A 219 -4.30 -3.13 28.11
CA ILE A 219 -5.21 -3.35 29.24
C ILE A 219 -5.17 -2.09 30.11
N GLY A 220 -6.35 -1.54 30.42
CA GLY A 220 -6.44 -0.34 31.24
C GLY A 220 -5.83 -0.52 32.63
N GLU A 221 -6.25 -1.55 33.36
CA GLU A 221 -5.76 -1.86 34.71
C GLU A 221 -5.04 -3.21 34.74
N LYS A 222 -3.76 -3.19 35.13
CA LYS A 222 -2.94 -4.41 35.28
C LYS A 222 -3.17 -5.16 36.59
N VAL A 223 -3.75 -4.48 37.58
CA VAL A 223 -4.09 -5.05 38.89
C VAL A 223 -5.58 -4.77 39.13
N LEU A 224 -6.36 -5.85 39.24
CA LEU A 224 -7.81 -5.78 39.40
C LEU A 224 -8.15 -6.20 40.83
N ASN A 225 -8.60 -5.26 41.65
CA ASN A 225 -9.04 -5.52 43.02
C ASN A 225 -10.58 -5.56 43.07
N VAL A 226 -11.13 -6.73 43.39
CA VAL A 226 -12.59 -6.92 43.46
C VAL A 226 -13.00 -7.14 44.90
N ASN A 227 -13.77 -6.20 45.46
CA ASN A 227 -14.42 -6.39 46.75
C ASN A 227 -15.74 -7.16 46.56
N MET A 228 -15.84 -8.35 47.15
CA MET A 228 -17.05 -9.18 47.14
C MET A 228 -18.18 -8.59 48.00
N GLY A 229 -17.87 -7.67 48.91
CA GLY A 229 -18.79 -6.98 49.80
C GLY A 229 -18.37 -7.10 51.26
N ASP A 230 -18.76 -6.12 52.08
CA ASP A 230 -18.32 -6.01 53.48
C ASP A 230 -19.26 -6.72 54.47
N SER A 231 -20.33 -7.34 53.97
CA SER A 231 -21.40 -7.91 54.79
C SER A 231 -21.98 -9.20 54.19
N ILE A 232 -21.10 -10.16 53.87
CA ILE A 232 -21.49 -11.51 53.46
C ILE A 232 -21.72 -12.37 54.71
N THR A 233 -22.95 -12.86 54.91
CA THR A 233 -23.24 -13.76 56.03
C THR A 233 -22.82 -15.20 55.71
N PRO A 234 -22.59 -16.06 56.73
CA PRO A 234 -22.29 -17.47 56.50
C PRO A 234 -23.32 -18.20 55.64
N ASP A 235 -24.62 -17.89 55.78
CA ASP A 235 -25.67 -18.54 54.98
C ASP A 235 -25.67 -18.06 53.52
N MET A 236 -25.32 -16.80 53.27
CA MET A 236 -25.08 -16.31 51.90
C MET A 236 -23.87 -17.02 51.28
N ALA A 237 -22.78 -17.17 52.03
CA ALA A 237 -21.58 -17.86 51.56
C ALA A 237 -21.84 -19.35 51.25
N LYS A 238 -22.69 -20.04 52.03
CA LYS A 238 -23.11 -21.42 51.74
C LYS A 238 -23.88 -21.54 50.43
N ASN A 239 -24.82 -20.62 50.20
CA ASN A 239 -25.66 -20.59 49.01
C ASN A 239 -24.90 -20.11 47.77
N GLY A 240 -23.85 -19.31 47.95
CA GLY A 240 -23.04 -18.71 46.90
C GLY A 240 -23.36 -17.22 46.72
N VAL A 241 -22.32 -16.41 46.61
CA VAL A 241 -22.42 -14.96 46.39
C VAL A 241 -21.76 -14.59 45.07
N GLU A 242 -22.53 -13.99 44.17
CA GLU A 242 -22.03 -13.54 42.87
C GLU A 242 -21.67 -12.06 42.87
N LYS A 243 -20.57 -11.73 42.18
CA LYS A 243 -20.15 -10.36 41.87
C LYS A 243 -19.74 -10.26 40.41
N LYS A 244 -20.24 -9.25 39.72
CA LYS A 244 -19.84 -8.91 38.34
C LYS A 244 -18.94 -7.69 38.34
N PHE A 245 -17.89 -7.71 37.53
CA PHE A 245 -17.02 -6.56 37.27
C PHE A 245 -16.56 -6.58 35.81
N ASN A 246 -16.11 -5.43 35.32
CA ASN A 246 -15.68 -5.28 33.92
C ASN A 246 -14.18 -5.02 33.87
N VAL A 247 -13.51 -5.67 32.92
CA VAL A 247 -12.12 -5.36 32.56
C VAL A 247 -12.12 -4.58 31.26
N SER A 248 -11.38 -3.48 31.23
CA SER A 248 -11.26 -2.63 30.05
C SER A 248 -10.01 -2.99 29.26
N LEU A 249 -10.19 -3.20 27.96
CA LEU A 249 -9.11 -3.33 26.98
C LEU A 249 -9.31 -2.28 25.89
N SER A 250 -8.22 -1.71 25.38
CA SER A 250 -8.27 -0.74 24.30
C SER A 250 -7.40 -1.17 23.14
N CYS A 251 -7.97 -1.29 21.95
CA CYS A 251 -7.23 -1.65 20.74
C CYS A 251 -7.10 -0.46 19.80
N ASN A 252 -5.94 -0.33 19.16
CA ASN A 252 -5.67 0.73 18.18
C ASN A 252 -6.37 0.48 16.83
N SER A 253 -6.86 -0.74 16.59
CA SER A 253 -7.44 -1.23 15.35
C SER A 253 -8.27 -2.49 15.63
N LEU A 254 -8.90 -3.05 14.58
CA LEU A 254 -9.54 -4.36 14.67
C LEU A 254 -8.54 -5.41 15.17
N ALA A 255 -8.93 -6.23 16.12
CA ALA A 255 -8.08 -7.27 16.69
C ALA A 255 -8.90 -8.48 17.11
N LYS A 256 -8.27 -9.66 17.03
CA LYS A 256 -8.83 -10.86 17.61
C LYS A 256 -8.08 -11.15 18.91
N VAL A 257 -8.81 -11.17 20.02
CA VAL A 257 -8.22 -11.25 21.36
C VAL A 257 -8.68 -12.53 22.04
N SER A 258 -7.72 -13.34 22.50
CA SER A 258 -7.95 -14.51 23.33
C SER A 258 -7.80 -14.13 24.81
N LEU A 259 -8.79 -14.50 25.62
CA LEU A 259 -8.88 -14.21 27.04
C LEU A 259 -8.98 -15.54 27.80
N SER A 260 -8.24 -15.68 28.90
CA SER A 260 -8.34 -16.86 29.77
C SER A 260 -8.19 -16.51 31.26
N LEU A 261 -9.00 -17.14 32.10
CA LEU A 261 -8.99 -17.01 33.55
C LEU A 261 -8.30 -18.22 34.17
N LYS A 262 -7.40 -17.98 35.12
CA LYS A 262 -6.70 -19.04 35.86
C LYS A 262 -6.57 -18.67 37.35
N GLY A 263 -7.06 -19.52 38.24
CA GLY A 263 -6.83 -19.40 39.68
C GLY A 263 -5.35 -19.56 40.04
N THR A 264 -4.89 -18.86 41.08
CA THR A 264 -3.49 -19.01 41.55
C THR A 264 -3.32 -20.19 42.51
N ASP A 265 -4.33 -20.45 43.35
CA ASP A 265 -4.41 -21.62 44.24
C ASP A 265 -5.59 -22.48 43.78
N ILE A 266 -5.35 -23.40 42.83
CA ILE A 266 -6.40 -24.14 42.10
C ILE A 266 -7.05 -25.19 42.99
N ILE A 267 -8.38 -25.28 42.94
CA ILE A 267 -9.18 -26.28 43.67
C ILE A 267 -9.77 -27.30 42.68
N ASP A 268 -9.71 -28.59 43.02
CA ASP A 268 -10.28 -29.71 42.26
C ASP A 268 -9.78 -29.83 40.80
N GLY A 269 -8.61 -29.24 40.48
CA GLY A 269 -8.08 -29.20 39.12
C GLY A 269 -8.85 -28.29 38.15
N ILE A 270 -9.79 -27.49 38.66
CA ILE A 270 -10.64 -26.60 37.85
C ILE A 270 -9.90 -25.27 37.65
N ASN A 271 -9.46 -24.99 36.42
CA ASN A 271 -8.57 -23.86 36.09
C ASN A 271 -9.06 -22.50 36.61
N ASN A 272 -10.36 -22.23 36.56
CA ASN A 272 -10.96 -20.95 36.95
C ASN A 272 -11.52 -20.94 38.37
N LYS A 273 -11.21 -21.95 39.18
CA LYS A 273 -11.62 -22.04 40.57
C LYS A 273 -10.40 -21.92 41.46
N THR A 274 -10.41 -20.92 42.34
CA THR A 274 -9.31 -20.67 43.27
C THR A 274 -9.77 -20.65 44.72
N ARG A 275 -8.85 -20.94 45.64
CA ARG A 275 -9.11 -20.79 47.07
C ARG A 275 -9.35 -19.33 47.44
N CYS A 276 -10.44 -19.12 48.18
CA CYS A 276 -10.85 -17.81 48.71
C CYS A 276 -11.15 -17.95 50.20
N GLY A 277 -10.14 -17.76 51.05
CA GLY A 277 -10.21 -18.14 52.46
C GLY A 277 -10.41 -19.65 52.62
N SER A 278 -11.40 -20.06 53.42
CA SER A 278 -11.82 -21.47 53.57
C SER A 278 -12.68 -22.00 52.42
N GLY A 279 -13.25 -21.10 51.60
CA GLY A 279 -14.10 -21.42 50.47
C GLY A 279 -13.38 -21.38 49.12
N SER A 280 -14.17 -21.21 48.07
CA SER A 280 -13.68 -21.09 46.69
C SER A 280 -14.32 -19.91 45.96
N CYS A 281 -13.55 -19.25 45.10
CA CYS A 281 -14.04 -18.34 44.09
C CYS A 281 -13.95 -18.98 42.70
N THR A 282 -15.06 -19.04 41.98
CA THR A 282 -15.10 -19.47 40.57
C THR A 282 -15.27 -18.26 39.68
N LEU A 283 -14.40 -18.09 38.68
CA LEU A 283 -14.42 -16.94 37.77
C LEU A 283 -14.89 -17.37 36.38
N ASN A 284 -15.91 -16.71 35.83
CA ASN A 284 -16.44 -17.00 34.51
C ASN A 284 -16.56 -15.73 33.67
N PHE A 285 -16.36 -15.87 32.36
CA PHE A 285 -16.83 -14.88 31.41
C PHE A 285 -18.36 -14.98 31.24
N ASP A 286 -18.94 -14.02 30.51
CA ASP A 286 -20.36 -13.98 30.13
C ASP A 286 -20.89 -15.25 29.43
N ASN A 287 -20.04 -15.96 28.70
CA ASN A 287 -20.39 -17.25 28.08
C ASN A 287 -20.42 -18.42 29.08
N GLY A 288 -20.20 -18.18 30.38
CA GLY A 288 -20.09 -19.20 31.42
C GLY A 288 -18.77 -19.98 31.40
N GLY A 289 -17.88 -19.72 30.44
CA GLY A 289 -16.59 -20.37 30.31
C GLY A 289 -15.46 -19.60 30.99
N TYR A 290 -14.31 -20.24 31.12
CA TYR A 290 -13.08 -19.63 31.63
C TYR A 290 -12.15 -19.11 30.54
N SER A 291 -12.49 -19.31 29.28
CA SER A 291 -11.80 -18.74 28.12
C SER A 291 -12.80 -18.26 27.08
N LYS A 292 -12.43 -17.22 26.34
CA LYS A 292 -13.18 -16.73 25.20
C LYS A 292 -12.25 -16.05 24.19
N VAL A 293 -12.66 -16.11 22.92
CA VAL A 293 -12.05 -15.30 21.85
C VAL A 293 -13.06 -14.26 21.45
N ILE A 294 -12.63 -13.01 21.33
CA ILE A 294 -13.46 -11.90 20.93
C ILE A 294 -12.85 -11.13 19.77
N ASP A 295 -13.75 -10.63 18.94
CA ASP A 295 -13.45 -9.66 17.89
C ASP A 295 -13.61 -8.27 18.50
N VAL A 296 -12.52 -7.51 18.53
CA VAL A 296 -12.45 -6.20 19.17
C VAL A 296 -12.30 -5.13 18.11
N ASN A 297 -13.24 -4.18 18.11
CA ASN A 297 -13.14 -2.97 17.31
C ASN A 297 -12.13 -1.98 17.92
N LYS A 298 -11.69 -1.02 17.11
CA LYS A 298 -10.89 0.09 17.61
C LYS A 298 -11.60 0.79 18.78
N GLY A 299 -10.82 1.16 19.80
CA GLY A 299 -11.27 1.94 20.94
C GLY A 299 -11.35 1.10 22.21
N LEU A 300 -12.15 1.56 23.15
CA LEU A 300 -12.35 0.91 24.45
C LEU A 300 -13.39 -0.22 24.32
N TYR A 301 -13.06 -1.38 24.88
CA TYR A 301 -13.94 -2.53 24.96
C TYR A 301 -13.93 -3.06 26.39
N THR A 302 -15.11 -3.43 26.90
CA THR A 302 -15.28 -3.93 28.27
C THR A 302 -15.66 -5.39 28.25
N VAL A 303 -14.91 -6.21 28.98
CA VAL A 303 -15.16 -7.65 29.16
C VAL A 303 -15.75 -7.89 30.54
N PRO A 304 -17.00 -8.37 30.64
CA PRO A 304 -17.61 -8.74 31.91
C PRO A 304 -17.03 -10.06 32.43
N ILE A 305 -16.72 -10.09 33.72
CA ILE A 305 -16.31 -11.28 34.47
C ILE A 305 -17.24 -11.41 35.68
N THR A 306 -17.70 -12.63 35.93
CA THR A 306 -18.49 -12.99 37.11
C THR A 306 -17.62 -13.80 38.06
N ILE A 307 -17.63 -13.45 39.34
CA ILE A 307 -17.01 -14.22 40.43
C ILE A 307 -18.14 -14.80 41.28
N LEU A 308 -18.10 -16.11 41.51
CA LEU A 308 -18.97 -16.80 42.46
C LEU A 308 -18.12 -17.26 43.65
N PHE A 309 -18.33 -16.65 44.82
CA PHE A 309 -17.77 -17.11 46.09
C PHE A 309 -18.71 -18.11 46.75
N GLN A 310 -18.19 -19.26 47.17
CA GLN A 310 -18.95 -20.25 47.91
C GLN A 310 -18.11 -20.94 48.98
N ASP A 311 -18.67 -21.05 50.19
CA ASP A 311 -18.08 -21.77 51.33
C ASP A 311 -19.17 -22.51 52.13
N ARG A 312 -19.12 -23.84 52.09
CA ARG A 312 -20.09 -24.71 52.81
C ARG A 312 -19.89 -24.69 54.32
N ASN A 313 -18.68 -24.37 54.78
CA ASN A 313 -18.28 -24.34 56.19
C ASN A 313 -18.01 -22.91 56.65
N ALA A 314 -18.68 -21.93 56.05
CA ALA A 314 -18.44 -20.52 56.28
C ALA A 314 -18.53 -20.16 57.78
N VAL A 315 -17.48 -19.49 58.26
CA VAL A 315 -17.40 -18.88 59.58
C VAL A 315 -17.08 -17.38 59.42
N SER A 316 -17.34 -16.60 60.47
CA SER A 316 -17.02 -15.17 60.44
C SER A 316 -15.50 -14.97 60.31
N GLY A 317 -15.09 -14.13 59.36
CA GLY A 317 -13.69 -13.80 59.14
C GLY A 317 -13.46 -13.15 57.78
N ASN A 318 -12.23 -12.68 57.57
CA ASN A 318 -11.81 -12.14 56.28
C ASN A 318 -11.40 -13.29 55.36
N PHE A 319 -11.72 -13.15 54.07
CA PHE A 319 -11.25 -14.06 53.04
C PHE A 319 -10.63 -13.27 51.89
N ASN A 320 -9.65 -13.88 51.23
CA ASN A 320 -9.04 -13.36 50.02
C ASN A 320 -8.67 -14.52 49.10
N GLY A 321 -8.51 -14.20 47.83
CA GLY A 321 -8.05 -15.12 46.79
C GLY A 321 -7.55 -14.34 45.60
N SER A 322 -6.87 -15.02 44.69
CA SER A 322 -6.28 -14.40 43.51
C SER A 322 -6.42 -15.26 42.26
N ALA A 323 -6.51 -14.59 41.13
CA ALA A 323 -6.58 -15.21 39.81
C ALA A 323 -5.80 -14.35 38.81
N ILE A 324 -5.44 -14.97 37.70
CA ILE A 324 -4.74 -14.36 36.57
C ILE A 324 -5.71 -14.31 35.40
N LEU A 325 -5.85 -13.12 34.81
CA LEU A 325 -6.43 -12.93 33.49
C LEU A 325 -5.29 -12.82 32.48
N SER A 326 -5.18 -13.80 31.59
CA SER A 326 -4.26 -13.75 30.45
C SER A 326 -4.98 -13.22 29.22
N ILE A 327 -4.31 -12.34 28.48
CA ILE A 327 -4.81 -11.74 27.25
C ILE A 327 -3.76 -11.89 26.15
N SER A 328 -4.15 -12.44 25.00
CA SER A 328 -3.27 -12.63 23.84
C SER A 328 -3.93 -12.08 22.59
N ILE A 329 -3.17 -11.36 21.76
CA ILE A 329 -3.59 -10.93 20.42
C ILE A 329 -3.26 -12.08 19.46
N LEU A 330 -4.24 -12.50 18.66
CA LEU A 330 -4.13 -13.63 17.72
C LEU A 330 -3.72 -13.19 16.31
#